data_AF-A0A1F7LMF5-F1
#
_entry.id   AF-A0A1F7LMF5-F1
#
_cell.length_a   1.000
_cell.length_b   1.000
_cell.length_c   1.000
_cell.angle_alpha   90.00
_cell.angle_beta   90.00
_cell.angle_gamma   90.00
#
_symmetry.space_group_name_H-M   'P 1'
#
loop_
_entity.id
_entity.type
_entity.pdbx_description
1 polymer ?
#
loop_
_entity_poly.entity_id
_entity_poly.type
_entity_poly.pdbx_seq_one_letter_code
_entity_poly.pdbx_strand_id
1 'polypeptide(L)'
;MRGLLAAALTFLVFLGIQLAVFHFVAVRRKLYVMLWLWLGGYLAYATVFRLLPGDEAWLAPLLSAPTHAVIWVNGAVVYWFLFAGYYQLFNMADNSVGVRSLIELSRGPSRGMTLEDLKQHYSFDLMLGRRMERLVTAGYLERDGARYRCTGKGLVAARLLGRLKRLLNLGPGG
;
A
#
# COMPACT_ATOMS: atom_id res chain seq x y z
N MET A 1 6.31 -19.11 -17.76
CA MET A 1 6.64 -19.24 -16.32
C MET A 1 7.71 -18.28 -15.85
N ARG A 2 8.79 -18.08 -16.62
CA ARG A 2 9.95 -17.27 -16.24
C ARG A 2 9.60 -15.86 -15.74
N GLY A 3 8.72 -15.16 -16.44
CA GLY A 3 8.26 -13.82 -16.03
C GLY A 3 7.59 -13.81 -14.66
N LEU A 4 6.71 -14.79 -14.41
CA LEU A 4 6.00 -14.94 -13.14
C LEU A 4 6.96 -15.28 -11.99
N LEU A 5 7.92 -16.18 -12.23
CA LEU A 5 8.94 -16.54 -11.24
C LEU A 5 9.85 -15.34 -10.94
N ALA A 6 10.30 -14.61 -11.96
CA ALA A 6 11.08 -13.40 -11.77
C ALA A 6 10.32 -12.35 -10.95
N ALA A 7 9.02 -12.17 -11.22
CA ALA A 7 8.15 -11.26 -10.48
C ALA A 7 8.03 -11.68 -9.00
N ALA A 8 7.75 -12.95 -8.75
CA ALA A 8 7.62 -13.50 -7.40
C ALA A 8 8.92 -13.38 -6.59
N LEU A 9 10.05 -13.80 -7.16
CA LEU A 9 11.36 -13.72 -6.49
C LEU A 9 11.75 -12.28 -6.20
N THR A 10 11.58 -11.38 -7.17
CA THR A 10 11.86 -9.95 -6.99
C THR A 10 10.96 -9.35 -5.90
N PHE A 11 9.69 -9.73 -5.87
CA PHE A 11 8.76 -9.28 -4.84
C PHE A 11 9.13 -9.78 -3.45
N LEU A 12 9.61 -11.02 -3.31
CA LEU A 12 10.13 -11.54 -2.03
C LEU A 12 11.37 -10.77 -1.56
N VAL A 13 12.28 -10.42 -2.47
CA VAL A 13 13.43 -9.55 -2.15
C VAL A 13 12.95 -8.17 -1.70
N PHE A 14 12.00 -7.57 -2.42
CA PHE A 14 11.37 -6.31 -2.04
C PHE A 14 10.77 -6.39 -0.62
N LEU A 15 10.02 -7.44 -0.30
CA LEU A 15 9.46 -7.65 1.04
C LEU A 15 10.56 -7.75 2.10
N GLY A 16 11.60 -8.54 1.86
CA GLY A 16 12.72 -8.68 2.79
C GLY A 16 13.41 -7.35 3.09
N ILE A 17 13.71 -6.57 2.05
CA ILE A 17 14.33 -5.24 2.20
C ILE A 17 13.39 -4.27 2.91
N GLN A 18 12.12 -4.23 2.52
CA GLN A 18 11.13 -3.34 3.13
C GLN A 18 10.96 -3.65 4.62
N LEU A 19 10.83 -4.93 4.98
CA LEU A 19 10.70 -5.35 6.37
C LEU A 19 11.94 -4.98 7.19
N ALA A 20 13.14 -5.23 6.66
CA ALA A 20 14.38 -4.84 7.33
C ALA A 20 14.45 -3.32 7.55
N VAL A 21 14.20 -2.52 6.50
CA VAL A 21 14.23 -1.05 6.61
C VAL A 21 13.20 -0.56 7.63
N PHE A 22 11.99 -1.10 7.65
CA PHE A 22 10.93 -0.60 8.55
C PHE A 22 11.10 -1.12 9.98
N HIS A 23 11.81 -2.23 10.17
CA HIS A 23 12.14 -2.75 11.50
C HIS A 23 13.28 -1.96 12.16
N PHE A 24 14.31 -1.58 11.38
CA PHE A 24 15.50 -0.91 11.92
C PHE A 24 15.49 0.61 11.79
N VAL A 25 14.64 1.19 10.93
CA VAL A 25 14.59 2.63 10.67
C VAL A 25 13.18 3.18 10.87
N ALA A 26 13.09 4.28 11.61
CA ALA A 26 11.84 5.02 11.79
C ALA A 26 11.45 5.76 10.50
N VAL A 27 10.73 5.08 9.60
CA VAL A 27 10.34 5.64 8.30
C VAL A 27 9.11 6.55 8.44
N ARG A 28 9.31 7.86 8.22
CA ARG A 28 8.21 8.85 8.21
C ARG A 28 7.37 8.80 6.92
N ARG A 29 8.01 8.61 5.76
CA ARG A 29 7.37 8.62 4.43
C ARG A 29 7.25 7.21 3.86
N LYS A 30 6.47 6.35 4.52
CA LYS A 30 6.35 4.90 4.23
C LYS A 30 6.07 4.60 2.75
N LEU A 31 5.02 5.20 2.17
CA LEU A 31 4.68 5.02 0.75
C LEU A 31 5.83 5.41 -0.18
N TYR A 32 6.51 6.53 0.08
CA TYR A 32 7.60 6.99 -0.77
C TYR A 32 8.75 5.98 -0.79
N VAL A 33 9.16 5.48 0.39
CA VAL A 33 10.20 4.45 0.49
C VAL A 33 9.77 3.16 -0.22
N MET A 34 8.54 2.71 -0.01
CA MET A 34 8.02 1.52 -0.68
C MET A 34 7.99 1.66 -2.21
N LEU A 35 7.59 2.82 -2.73
CA LEU A 35 7.60 3.09 -4.17
C LEU A 35 9.01 3.06 -4.75
N TRP A 36 9.99 3.65 -4.07
CA TRP A 36 11.38 3.63 -4.54
C TRP A 36 12.01 2.25 -4.50
N LEU A 37 11.77 1.48 -3.44
CA LEU A 37 12.20 0.08 -3.37
C LEU A 37 11.57 -0.74 -4.49
N TRP A 38 10.27 -0.55 -4.73
CA TRP A 38 9.55 -1.24 -5.79
C TRP A 38 10.05 -0.86 -7.20
N LEU A 39 10.25 0.43 -7.46
CA LEU A 39 10.83 0.95 -8.72
C LEU A 39 12.25 0.41 -8.94
N GLY A 40 13.10 0.45 -7.92
CA GLY A 40 14.43 -0.16 -7.96
C GLY A 40 14.37 -1.67 -8.20
N GLY A 41 13.32 -2.33 -7.70
CA GLY A 41 13.04 -3.73 -7.96
C GLY A 41 12.83 -4.07 -9.43
N TYR A 42 12.46 -3.14 -10.33
CA TYR A 42 12.41 -3.44 -11.77
C TYR A 42 13.79 -3.78 -12.35
N LEU A 43 14.86 -3.21 -11.82
CA LEU A 43 16.23 -3.58 -12.21
C LEU A 43 16.54 -5.01 -11.77
N ALA A 44 16.17 -5.37 -10.54
CA ALA A 44 16.28 -6.74 -10.03
C ALA A 44 15.43 -7.72 -10.86
N TYR A 45 14.19 -7.35 -11.20
CA TYR A 45 13.31 -8.14 -12.06
C TYR A 45 13.94 -8.40 -13.42
N ALA A 46 14.48 -7.38 -14.08
CA ALA A 46 15.14 -7.53 -15.37
C ALA A 46 16.38 -8.45 -15.29
N THR A 47 17.14 -8.38 -14.19
CA THR A 47 18.28 -9.26 -13.94
C THR A 47 17.84 -10.71 -13.72
N VAL A 48 16.88 -10.95 -12.81
CA VAL A 48 16.36 -12.30 -12.52
C VAL A 48 15.73 -12.91 -13.77
N PHE A 49 14.99 -12.14 -14.56
CA PHE A 49 14.39 -12.60 -15.81
C PHE A 49 15.43 -13.07 -16.84
N ARG A 50 16.61 -12.43 -16.90
CA ARG A 50 17.70 -12.85 -17.79
C ARG A 50 18.43 -14.10 -17.31
N LEU A 51 18.56 -14.26 -15.99
CA LEU A 51 19.25 -15.40 -15.38
C LEU A 51 18.41 -16.68 -15.40
N LEU A 52 17.08 -16.57 -15.38
CA LEU A 52 16.20 -17.72 -15.40
C LEU A 52 16.15 -18.37 -16.80
N PRO A 53 16.13 -19.72 -16.86
CA PRO A 53 15.96 -20.44 -18.12
C PRO A 53 14.62 -20.10 -18.78
N GLY A 54 14.59 -20.14 -20.12
CA GLY A 54 13.39 -19.87 -20.91
C GLY A 54 12.24 -20.82 -20.59
N ASP A 55 11.02 -20.42 -20.97
CA ASP A 55 9.80 -21.18 -20.67
C ASP A 55 9.82 -22.60 -21.27
N GLU A 56 10.58 -22.82 -22.33
CA GLU A 56 10.76 -24.09 -23.02
C GLU A 56 11.39 -25.17 -22.13
N ALA A 57 12.12 -24.77 -21.08
CA ALA A 57 12.64 -25.69 -20.08
C ALA A 57 11.57 -26.22 -19.11
N TRP A 58 10.38 -25.62 -19.09
CA TRP A 58 9.34 -25.88 -18.07
C TRP A 58 7.96 -26.17 -18.65
N LEU A 59 7.68 -25.70 -19.87
CA LEU A 59 6.35 -25.72 -20.48
C LEU A 59 6.41 -26.37 -21.86
N ALA A 60 5.35 -27.10 -22.20
CA ALA A 60 5.11 -27.52 -23.58
C ALA A 60 4.98 -26.29 -24.51
N PRO A 61 5.34 -26.39 -25.80
CA PRO A 61 5.29 -25.26 -26.74
C PRO A 61 3.91 -24.58 -26.82
N LEU A 62 2.82 -25.37 -26.73
CA LEU A 62 1.45 -24.86 -26.75
C LEU A 62 1.10 -23.94 -25.57
N LEU A 63 1.79 -24.11 -24.44
CA LEU A 63 1.61 -23.31 -23.22
C LEU A 63 2.64 -22.19 -23.09
N SER A 64 3.62 -22.14 -24.00
CA SER A 64 4.68 -21.14 -23.99
C SER A 64 4.21 -19.88 -24.71
N ALA A 65 4.49 -18.72 -24.12
CA ALA A 65 4.14 -17.46 -24.77
C ALA A 65 5.00 -17.28 -26.06
N PRO A 66 4.45 -16.65 -27.10
CA PRO A 66 5.06 -16.62 -28.42
C PRO A 66 6.34 -15.78 -28.49
N THR A 67 6.55 -14.85 -27.55
CA THR A 67 7.74 -14.00 -27.52
C THR A 67 8.22 -13.74 -26.09
N HIS A 68 9.53 -13.54 -25.94
CA HIS A 68 10.11 -13.12 -24.67
C HIS A 68 9.56 -11.78 -24.16
N ALA A 69 9.14 -10.89 -25.07
CA ALA A 69 8.52 -9.62 -24.71
C ALA A 69 7.19 -9.82 -23.97
N VAL A 70 6.33 -10.74 -24.45
CA VAL A 70 5.07 -11.07 -23.79
C VAL A 70 5.32 -11.67 -22.40
N ILE A 71 6.28 -12.58 -22.27
CA ILE A 71 6.65 -13.18 -20.98
C ILE A 71 7.15 -12.09 -20.01
N TRP A 72 7.97 -11.16 -20.49
CA TRP A 72 8.52 -10.07 -19.69
C TRP A 72 7.43 -9.09 -19.23
N VAL A 73 6.55 -8.65 -20.14
CA VAL A 73 5.46 -7.73 -19.81
C VAL A 73 4.47 -8.37 -18.84
N ASN A 74 4.13 -9.64 -19.05
CA ASN A 74 3.24 -10.36 -18.15
C ASN A 74 3.81 -10.41 -16.72
N GLY A 75 5.08 -10.79 -16.56
CA GLY A 75 5.73 -10.77 -15.26
C GLY A 75 5.83 -9.37 -14.65
N ALA A 76 6.11 -8.33 -15.45
CA ALA A 76 6.16 -6.94 -14.99
C ALA A 76 4.79 -6.44 -14.47
N VAL A 77 3.70 -6.84 -15.14
CA VAL A 77 2.32 -6.55 -14.71
C VAL A 77 1.98 -7.30 -13.43
N VAL A 78 2.37 -8.57 -13.31
CA VAL A 78 2.18 -9.34 -12.07
C VAL A 78 2.98 -8.74 -10.92
N TYR A 79 4.21 -8.31 -11.16
CA TYR A 79 5.03 -7.61 -10.16
C TYR A 79 4.37 -6.31 -9.69
N TRP A 80 3.77 -5.53 -10.60
CA TRP A 80 2.94 -4.37 -10.25
C TRP A 80 1.76 -4.77 -9.35
N PHE A 81 1.01 -5.82 -9.71
CA PHE A 81 -0.14 -6.26 -8.92
C PHE A 81 0.23 -6.82 -7.55
N LEU A 82 1.36 -7.52 -7.42
CA LEU A 82 1.89 -7.97 -6.13
C LEU A 82 2.16 -6.78 -5.21
N PHE A 83 2.83 -5.75 -5.73
CA PHE A 83 3.07 -4.52 -4.98
C PHE A 83 1.77 -3.79 -4.64
N ALA A 84 0.88 -3.60 -5.62
CA ALA A 84 -0.38 -2.90 -5.41
C ALA A 84 -1.25 -3.60 -4.35
N GLY A 85 -1.40 -4.93 -4.44
CA GLY A 85 -2.15 -5.72 -3.48
C GLY A 85 -1.53 -5.68 -2.08
N TYR A 86 -0.21 -5.85 -1.99
CA TYR A 86 0.51 -5.74 -0.72
C TYR A 86 0.40 -4.34 -0.11
N TYR A 87 0.51 -3.29 -0.91
CA TYR A 87 0.35 -1.93 -0.42
C TYR A 87 -1.05 -1.67 0.13
N GLN A 88 -2.10 -2.25 -0.44
CA GLN A 88 -3.44 -2.18 0.14
C GLN A 88 -3.51 -2.86 1.51
N LEU A 89 -2.93 -4.05 1.65
CA LEU A 89 -2.84 -4.75 2.95
C LEU A 89 -2.04 -3.94 3.97
N PHE A 90 -0.89 -3.41 3.56
CA PHE A 90 -0.06 -2.55 4.40
C PHE A 90 -0.82 -1.31 4.87
N ASN A 91 -1.51 -0.63 3.97
CA ASN A 91 -2.29 0.57 4.28
C ASN A 91 -3.49 0.24 5.18
N MET A 92 -4.13 -0.90 4.97
CA MET A 92 -5.20 -1.39 5.85
C MET A 92 -4.67 -1.64 7.27
N ALA A 93 -3.51 -2.30 7.41
CA ALA A 93 -2.90 -2.56 8.71
C ALA A 93 -2.46 -1.28 9.44
N ASP A 94 -1.92 -0.28 8.72
CA ASP A 94 -1.38 0.94 9.32
C ASP A 94 -2.46 1.99 9.65
N ASN A 95 -3.52 2.07 8.84
CA ASN A 95 -4.47 3.20 8.87
C ASN A 95 -5.92 2.83 9.17
N SER A 96 -6.31 1.54 9.14
CA SER A 96 -7.69 1.15 9.41
C SER A 96 -8.03 1.21 10.89
N VAL A 97 -9.02 2.05 11.22
CA VAL A 97 -9.61 2.11 12.57
C VAL A 97 -10.15 0.74 12.97
N GLY A 98 -10.86 0.07 12.04
CA GLY A 98 -11.46 -1.24 12.30
C GLY A 98 -10.42 -2.31 12.62
N VAL A 99 -9.31 -2.37 11.87
CA VAL A 99 -8.22 -3.33 12.17
C VAL A 99 -7.65 -3.08 13.55
N ARG A 100 -7.43 -1.82 13.92
CA ARG A 100 -6.94 -1.51 15.27
C ARG A 100 -7.95 -1.88 16.34
N SER A 101 -9.23 -1.58 16.15
CA SER A 101 -10.29 -2.00 17.08
C SER A 101 -10.35 -3.52 17.25
N LEU A 102 -10.17 -4.29 16.16
CA LEU A 102 -10.10 -5.75 16.23
C LEU A 102 -8.89 -6.22 17.04
N ILE A 103 -7.72 -5.61 16.85
CA ILE A 103 -6.52 -5.92 17.64
C ILE A 103 -6.76 -5.65 19.12
N GLU A 104 -7.33 -4.50 19.50
CA GLU A 104 -7.64 -4.20 20.91
C GLU A 104 -8.68 -5.17 21.48
N LEU A 105 -9.77 -5.44 20.76
CA LEU A 105 -10.80 -6.39 21.19
C LEU A 105 -10.25 -7.81 21.38
N SER A 106 -9.34 -8.26 20.50
CA SER A 106 -8.69 -9.58 20.62
C SER A 106 -7.77 -9.72 21.84
N ARG A 107 -7.31 -8.59 22.40
CA ARG A 107 -6.47 -8.55 23.60
C ARG A 107 -7.26 -8.21 24.86
N GLY A 108 -8.49 -7.74 24.69
CA GLY A 108 -9.37 -7.32 25.77
C GLY A 108 -9.96 -8.49 26.56
N PRO A 109 -10.79 -8.18 27.57
CA PRO A 109 -11.48 -9.20 28.37
C PRO A 109 -12.35 -10.11 27.50
N SER A 110 -12.47 -11.38 27.89
CA SER A 110 -13.29 -12.38 27.17
C SER A 110 -14.78 -12.02 27.06
N ARG A 111 -15.26 -11.09 27.89
CA ARG A 111 -16.64 -10.57 27.85
C ARG A 111 -16.83 -9.42 26.86
N GLY A 112 -15.78 -9.00 26.15
CA GLY A 112 -15.79 -7.86 25.24
C GLY A 112 -15.49 -6.53 25.94
N MET A 113 -15.43 -5.46 25.13
CA MET A 113 -15.19 -4.08 25.57
C MET A 113 -16.38 -3.22 25.16
N THR A 114 -16.74 -2.24 25.99
CA THR A 114 -17.71 -1.21 25.60
C THR A 114 -17.07 -0.20 24.64
N LEU A 115 -17.89 0.63 24.01
CA LEU A 115 -17.40 1.70 23.15
C LEU A 115 -16.56 2.73 23.93
N GLU A 116 -16.91 3.00 25.19
CA GLU A 116 -16.14 3.91 26.04
C GLU A 116 -14.76 3.34 26.37
N ASP A 117 -14.67 2.04 26.65
CA ASP A 117 -13.37 1.36 26.85
C ASP A 117 -12.49 1.48 25.59
N LEU A 118 -13.07 1.28 24.40
CA LEU A 118 -12.34 1.43 23.14
C LEU A 118 -11.87 2.87 22.89
N LYS A 119 -12.67 3.88 23.25
CA LYS A 119 -12.30 5.29 23.12
C LYS A 119 -11.12 5.67 24.01
N GLN A 120 -10.95 5.03 25.17
CA GLN A 120 -9.78 5.28 26.04
C GLN A 120 -8.46 4.86 25.37
N HIS A 121 -8.49 3.77 24.60
CA HIS A 121 -7.32 3.32 23.83
C HIS A 121 -7.16 4.06 22.50
N TYR A 122 -8.22 4.76 22.05
CA TYR A 122 -8.28 5.38 20.73
C TYR A 122 -9.07 6.69 20.74
N SER A 123 -8.46 7.78 21.21
CA SER A 123 -9.12 9.08 21.19
C SER A 123 -9.29 9.58 19.76
N PHE A 124 -10.54 9.90 19.39
CA PHE A 124 -10.88 10.44 18.07
C PHE A 124 -10.06 11.69 17.71
N ASP A 125 -9.84 12.58 18.67
CA ASP A 125 -9.13 13.85 18.44
C ASP A 125 -7.67 13.65 18.04
N LEU A 126 -6.96 12.72 18.70
CA LEU A 126 -5.59 12.38 18.29
C LEU A 126 -5.56 11.77 16.89
N MET A 127 -6.54 10.92 16.54
CA MET A 127 -6.63 10.35 15.20
C MET A 127 -6.87 11.44 14.15
N LEU A 128 -7.87 12.28 14.36
CA LEU A 128 -8.23 13.35 13.43
C LEU A 128 -7.08 14.33 13.28
N GLY A 129 -6.44 14.74 14.39
CA GLY A 129 -5.25 15.59 14.39
C GLY A 129 -4.12 15.00 13.55
N ARG A 130 -3.76 13.72 13.76
CA ARG A 130 -2.73 13.05 12.94
C ARG A 130 -3.10 12.94 11.47
N ARG A 131 -4.39 12.83 11.13
CA ARG A 131 -4.86 12.83 9.74
C ARG A 131 -4.75 14.23 9.12
N MET A 132 -5.13 15.28 9.85
CA MET A 132 -5.00 16.66 9.39
C MET A 132 -3.53 17.05 9.16
N GLU A 133 -2.64 16.72 10.10
CA GLU A 133 -1.19 16.98 9.96
C GLU A 133 -0.57 16.26 8.76
N ARG A 134 -1.04 15.05 8.43
CA ARG A 134 -0.63 14.35 7.21
C ARG A 134 -1.08 15.08 5.94
N LEU A 135 -2.29 15.63 5.93
CA LEU A 135 -2.79 16.40 4.79
C LEU A 135 -2.07 17.75 4.65
N VAL A 136 -1.68 18.38 5.76
CA VAL A 136 -0.81 19.57 5.76
C VAL A 136 0.57 19.22 5.19
N THR A 137 1.20 18.18 5.72
CA THR A 137 2.53 17.70 5.25
C THR A 137 2.52 17.33 3.76
N ALA A 138 1.40 16.82 3.25
CA ALA A 138 1.23 16.47 1.84
C ALA A 138 0.84 17.66 0.93
N GLY A 139 0.65 18.86 1.50
CA GLY A 139 0.31 20.09 0.80
C GLY A 139 -1.15 20.18 0.33
N TYR A 140 -2.05 19.36 0.89
CA TYR A 140 -3.48 19.44 0.61
C TYR A 140 -4.21 20.44 1.50
N LEU A 141 -3.68 20.66 2.71
CA LEU A 141 -4.19 21.65 3.66
C LEU A 141 -3.10 22.65 4.04
N GLU A 142 -3.53 23.87 4.36
CA GLU A 142 -2.78 24.87 5.10
C GLU A 142 -3.37 24.98 6.50
N ARG A 143 -2.51 25.25 7.49
CA ARG A 143 -2.91 25.47 8.88
C ARG A 143 -2.58 26.90 9.29
N ASP A 144 -3.59 27.62 9.75
CA ASP A 144 -3.47 28.97 10.31
C ASP A 144 -4.02 28.94 11.75
N GLY A 145 -3.11 28.84 12.71
CA GLY A 145 -3.44 28.63 14.13
C GLY A 145 -4.27 27.35 14.35
N ALA A 146 -5.53 27.52 14.75
CA ALA A 146 -6.50 26.45 14.98
C ALA A 146 -7.37 26.12 13.74
N ARG A 147 -7.19 26.85 12.63
CA ARG A 147 -8.01 26.70 11.42
C ARG A 147 -7.25 25.92 10.35
N TYR A 148 -7.96 25.07 9.64
CA TYR A 148 -7.47 24.35 8.45
C TYR A 148 -8.17 24.87 7.20
N ARG A 149 -7.42 25.05 6.12
CA ARG A 149 -7.94 25.48 4.81
C ARG A 149 -7.41 24.58 3.71
N CYS A 150 -8.25 24.25 2.74
CA CYS A 150 -7.79 23.51 1.56
C CYS A 150 -6.91 24.40 0.68
N THR A 151 -5.76 23.86 0.25
CA THR A 151 -4.97 24.45 -0.83
C THR A 151 -5.69 24.24 -2.17
N GLY A 152 -5.21 24.88 -3.25
CA GLY A 152 -5.70 24.58 -4.61
C GLY A 152 -5.61 23.09 -4.96
N LYS A 153 -4.50 22.44 -4.58
CA LYS A 153 -4.29 20.98 -4.71
C LYS A 153 -5.32 20.20 -3.89
N GLY A 154 -5.58 20.63 -2.66
CA GLY A 154 -6.62 20.08 -1.78
C GLY A 154 -8.02 20.13 -2.40
N LEU A 155 -8.39 21.28 -2.96
CA LEU A 155 -9.70 21.49 -3.58
C LEU A 155 -9.91 20.59 -4.80
N VAL A 156 -8.89 20.47 -5.67
CA VAL A 156 -8.97 19.57 -6.84
C VAL A 156 -9.15 18.13 -6.39
N ALA A 157 -8.33 17.66 -5.44
CA ALA A 157 -8.44 16.30 -4.92
C ALA A 157 -9.82 16.04 -4.28
N ALA A 158 -10.32 16.97 -3.45
CA ALA A 158 -11.62 16.86 -2.81
C ALA A 158 -12.77 16.78 -3.84
N ARG A 159 -12.72 17.58 -4.91
CA ARG A 159 -13.73 17.55 -5.98
C ARG A 159 -13.72 16.24 -6.74
N LEU A 160 -12.54 15.76 -7.15
CA LEU A 160 -12.40 14.51 -7.89
C LEU A 160 -12.86 13.31 -7.05
N LEU A 161 -12.35 13.19 -5.82
CA LEU A 161 -12.69 12.10 -4.92
C LEU A 161 -14.15 12.20 -4.45
N GLY A 162 -14.69 13.40 -4.25
CA GLY A 162 -16.10 13.59 -3.92
C GLY A 162 -17.06 13.18 -5.05
N ARG A 163 -16.67 13.39 -6.31
CA ARG A 163 -17.43 12.86 -7.47
C ARG A 163 -17.35 11.34 -7.51
N LEU A 164 -16.15 10.78 -7.34
CA LEU A 164 -15.95 9.33 -7.33
C LEU A 164 -16.75 8.66 -6.20
N LYS A 165 -16.75 9.24 -4.99
CA LYS A 165 -17.56 8.75 -3.86
C LYS A 165 -19.05 8.71 -4.19
N ARG A 166 -19.58 9.76 -4.84
CA ARG A 166 -20.98 9.79 -5.26
C ARG A 166 -21.28 8.76 -6.34
N LEU A 167 -20.40 8.64 -7.34
CA LEU A 167 -20.53 7.64 -8.40
C LEU A 167 -20.57 6.22 -7.84
N LEU A 168 -19.73 5.94 -6.84
CA LEU A 168 -19.62 4.62 -6.20
C LEU A 168 -20.58 4.44 -5.00
N ASN A 169 -21.47 5.41 -4.73
CA ASN A 169 -22.37 5.42 -3.58
C ASN A 169 -21.68 5.12 -2.23
N LEU A 170 -20.52 5.73 -2.01
CA LEU A 170 -19.76 5.57 -0.78
C LEU A 170 -20.29 6.55 0.29
N GLY A 171 -20.60 6.03 1.48
CA GLY A 171 -21.06 6.80 2.63
C GLY A 171 -20.07 7.87 3.13
N PRO A 172 -20.39 8.59 4.22
CA PRO A 172 -19.58 9.71 4.74
C PRO A 172 -18.11 9.32 5.01
N GLY A 173 -17.84 8.05 5.32
CA GLY A 173 -16.49 7.52 5.59
C GLY A 173 -16.07 7.71 7.06
N GLY A 174 -15.07 6.96 7.49
CA GLY A 174 -14.51 6.97 8.86
C GLY A 174 -13.01 7.25 8.89
#